data_AF-A0AAU3UK74-F1
#
_entry.id   AF-A0AAU3UK74-F1
#
_cell.length_a   1.000
_cell.length_b   1.000
_cell.length_c   1.000
_cell.angle_alpha   90.00
_cell.angle_beta   90.00
_cell.angle_gamma   90.00
#
_symmetry.space_group_name_H-M   'P 1'
#
loop_
_entity.id
_entity.type
_entity.pdbx_description
1 polymer ?
#
loop_
_entity_poly.entity_id
_entity_poly.type
_entity_poly.pdbx_seq_one_letter_code
_entity_poly.pdbx_strand_id
1 'polypeptide(L)'
;MNDSAVVDTRALAAPIERLLAGFGDGGAVTTAESLRAASESVEGVSTASRSGVNRVYDSWRGVGGDAAMDKGLRTQTSATNSAERGRKMADIVERADGEVAAGRQEVAGILREFRGEIAAFEAGGMRPAGVTALVESAVEHLGQAVRVVERVQTALDEESAAMRELATPAPGPVSQAGGDGSATPVSVRAAGVDSDGAGTVPRTADGGAQAATTVRSGSSRSSDSGAWHRLVTTPASLTSSHSSHRSHGSTPHAQEGGVKVTLPDGSTVEAPNQRAADAVRNALSAVGTPYVWGGVTPGVGLDCSGLTQWAYAQAGVSLPRLAQEQGYGHPRIGPGDLMPGDLAVWDGHVAMVIGNGQLVEAGDPVQVGPIRTQNSGMRFLGFYRPTA
;
A
#
# COMPACT_ATOMS: atom_id res chain seq x y z
N MET A 1 34.82 53.92 -40.87
CA MET A 1 34.91 52.51 -40.46
C MET A 1 33.58 52.18 -39.81
N ASN A 2 32.62 51.73 -40.61
CA ASN A 2 31.31 51.31 -40.12
C ASN A 2 31.49 49.86 -39.66
N ASP A 3 31.64 49.69 -38.35
CA ASP A 3 31.64 48.38 -37.72
C ASP A 3 30.18 47.91 -37.73
N SER A 4 29.76 47.34 -38.85
CA SER A 4 28.46 46.70 -38.98
C SER A 4 28.44 45.55 -38.00
N ALA A 5 27.77 45.74 -36.86
CA ALA A 5 27.51 44.69 -35.88
C ALA A 5 26.92 43.49 -36.62
N VAL A 6 27.76 42.49 -36.90
CA VAL A 6 27.34 41.22 -37.49
C VAL A 6 26.49 40.56 -36.42
N VAL A 7 25.19 40.54 -36.63
CA VAL A 7 24.27 39.83 -35.75
C VAL A 7 24.65 38.37 -35.81
N ASP A 8 25.13 37.82 -34.68
CA ASP A 8 25.41 36.40 -34.57
C ASP A 8 24.08 35.64 -34.53
N THR A 9 23.60 35.27 -35.71
CA THR A 9 22.35 34.50 -35.91
C THR A 9 22.37 33.18 -35.15
N ARG A 10 23.55 32.59 -34.90
CA ARG A 10 23.68 31.36 -34.11
C ARG A 10 23.45 31.59 -32.63
N ALA A 11 23.77 32.78 -32.10
CA ALA A 11 23.52 33.11 -30.71
C ALA A 11 22.02 33.13 -30.35
N LEU A 12 21.13 33.29 -31.34
CA LEU A 12 19.68 33.29 -31.13
C LEU A 12 19.13 31.92 -30.71
N ALA A 13 19.78 30.82 -31.11
CA ALA A 13 19.36 29.46 -30.74
C ALA A 13 19.86 29.02 -29.35
N ALA A 14 20.89 29.69 -28.82
CA ALA A 14 21.57 29.33 -27.57
C ALA A 14 20.64 29.22 -26.34
N PRO A 15 19.59 30.05 -26.17
CA PRO A 15 18.65 29.87 -25.06
C PRO A 15 17.90 28.53 -25.12
N ILE A 16 17.45 28.09 -26.30
CA ILE A 16 16.74 26.82 -26.47
C ILE A 16 17.70 25.64 -26.28
N GLU A 17 18.95 25.77 -26.74
CA GLU A 17 20.01 24.79 -26.48
C GLU A 17 20.27 24.60 -24.98
N ARG A 18 20.27 25.69 -24.21
CA ARG A 18 20.41 25.62 -22.75
C ARG A 18 19.22 24.94 -22.08
N LEU A 19 18.00 25.20 -22.54
CA LEU A 19 16.81 24.50 -22.04
C LEU A 19 16.90 23.00 -22.33
N LEU A 20 17.28 22.63 -23.56
CA LEU A 20 17.44 21.23 -23.96
C LEU A 20 18.52 20.51 -23.14
N ALA A 21 19.64 21.18 -22.87
CA ALA A 21 20.71 20.64 -22.02
C ALA A 21 20.31 20.48 -20.56
N GLY A 22 19.24 21.15 -20.11
CA GLY A 22 18.69 21.02 -18.77
C GLY A 22 17.84 19.75 -18.56
N PHE A 23 17.46 19.04 -19.63
CA PHE A 23 16.74 17.76 -19.52
C PHE A 23 17.70 16.63 -19.13
N GLY A 24 17.22 15.71 -18.27
CA GLY A 24 17.96 14.51 -17.86
C GLY A 24 18.26 13.55 -19.02
N ASP A 25 19.25 12.68 -18.83
CA ASP A 25 19.75 11.73 -19.82
C ASP A 25 19.06 10.35 -19.80
N GLY A 26 18.12 10.12 -18.88
CA GLY A 26 17.27 8.92 -18.85
C GLY A 26 17.71 7.78 -17.92
N GLY A 27 18.50 8.07 -16.88
CA GLY A 27 18.96 7.05 -15.91
C GLY A 27 17.85 6.39 -15.06
N ALA A 28 16.62 6.89 -15.11
CA ALA A 28 15.51 6.45 -14.26
C ALA A 28 14.94 5.07 -14.63
N VAL A 29 15.01 4.65 -15.90
CA VAL A 29 14.53 3.33 -16.36
C VAL A 29 15.20 2.18 -15.62
N THR A 30 16.52 2.27 -15.41
CA THR A 30 17.28 1.23 -14.69
C THR A 30 16.85 1.09 -13.22
N THR A 31 16.35 2.18 -12.63
CA THR A 31 15.85 2.20 -11.25
C THR A 31 14.47 1.54 -11.17
N ALA A 32 13.59 1.80 -12.15
CA ALA A 32 12.29 1.13 -12.24
C ALA A 32 12.43 -0.39 -12.43
N GLU A 33 13.33 -0.84 -13.30
CA GLU A 33 13.62 -2.27 -13.49
C GLU A 33 14.15 -2.93 -12.20
N SER A 34 15.06 -2.25 -11.50
CA SER A 34 15.60 -2.73 -10.22
C SER A 34 14.52 -2.86 -9.14
N LEU A 35 13.58 -1.91 -9.08
CA LEU A 35 12.44 -1.94 -8.15
C LEU A 35 11.48 -3.10 -8.45
N ARG A 36 11.22 -3.39 -9.73
CA ARG A 36 10.39 -4.55 -10.13
C ARG A 36 11.06 -5.86 -9.78
N ALA A 37 12.34 -6.01 -10.11
CA ALA A 37 13.12 -7.19 -9.75
C ALA A 37 13.16 -7.44 -8.24
N ALA A 38 13.33 -6.38 -7.44
CA ALA A 38 13.27 -6.48 -5.98
C ALA A 38 11.87 -6.88 -5.49
N SER A 39 10.81 -6.33 -6.08
CA SER A 39 9.42 -6.65 -5.72
C SER A 39 9.06 -8.10 -6.04
N GLU A 40 9.49 -8.61 -7.20
CA GLU A 40 9.34 -10.02 -7.59
C GLU A 40 10.08 -10.97 -6.63
N SER A 41 11.30 -10.61 -6.22
CA SER A 41 12.06 -11.39 -5.25
C SER A 41 11.35 -11.49 -3.90
N VAL A 42 10.80 -10.37 -3.40
CA VAL A 42 10.03 -10.33 -2.15
C VAL A 42 8.76 -11.19 -2.24
N GLU A 43 8.07 -11.17 -3.37
CA GLU A 43 6.88 -11.99 -3.61
C GLU A 43 7.21 -13.48 -3.71
N GLY A 44 8.34 -13.83 -4.35
CA GLY A 44 8.87 -15.18 -4.38
C GLY A 44 9.18 -15.72 -2.99
N VAL A 45 9.83 -14.92 -2.14
CA VAL A 45 10.11 -15.27 -0.74
C VAL A 45 8.82 -15.43 0.06
N SER A 46 7.82 -14.56 -0.14
CA SER A 46 6.51 -14.65 0.53
C SER A 46 5.77 -15.94 0.16
N THR A 47 5.79 -16.33 -1.11
CA THR A 47 5.16 -17.56 -1.61
C THR A 47 5.85 -18.83 -1.08
N ALA A 48 7.18 -18.83 -1.08
CA ALA A 48 7.97 -19.91 -0.48
C ALA A 48 7.71 -20.01 1.04
N SER A 49 7.59 -18.88 1.73
CA SER A 49 7.25 -18.80 3.15
C SER A 49 5.86 -19.37 3.45
N ARG A 50 4.84 -19.03 2.66
CA ARG A 50 3.48 -19.61 2.75
C ARG A 50 3.48 -21.13 2.68
N SER A 51 4.22 -21.65 1.70
CA SER A 51 4.35 -23.09 1.49
C SER A 51 5.06 -23.76 2.67
N GLY A 52 6.06 -23.09 3.26
CA GLY A 52 6.73 -23.54 4.48
C GLY A 52 5.82 -23.53 5.72
N VAL A 53 5.09 -22.44 5.93
CA VAL A 53 4.16 -22.26 7.06
C VAL A 53 3.06 -23.34 7.04
N ASN A 54 2.43 -23.58 5.88
CA ASN A 54 1.41 -24.63 5.75
C ASN A 54 1.94 -26.03 6.08
N ARG A 55 3.18 -26.35 5.70
CA ARG A 55 3.81 -27.64 6.05
C ARG A 55 4.09 -27.78 7.54
N VAL A 56 4.45 -26.69 8.23
CA VAL A 56 4.68 -26.70 9.69
C VAL A 56 3.36 -26.89 10.44
N TYR A 57 2.27 -26.30 9.96
CA TYR A 57 0.93 -26.44 10.54
C TYR A 57 0.45 -27.90 10.61
N ASP A 58 0.69 -28.67 9.54
CA ASP A 58 0.31 -30.09 9.50
C ASP A 58 1.00 -30.93 10.59
N SER A 59 2.09 -30.42 11.17
CA SER A 59 2.91 -31.10 12.17
C SER A 59 2.82 -30.52 13.60
N TRP A 60 2.30 -29.30 13.79
CA TRP A 60 2.34 -28.61 15.08
C TRP A 60 1.00 -27.93 15.41
N ARG A 61 0.25 -28.48 16.37
CA ARG A 61 -1.02 -27.93 16.88
C ARG A 61 -0.86 -27.33 18.28
N GLY A 62 -1.63 -26.27 18.57
CA GLY A 62 -1.69 -25.60 19.88
C GLY A 62 -1.32 -24.12 19.82
N VAL A 63 -1.46 -23.41 20.95
CA VAL A 63 -1.34 -21.94 21.07
C VAL A 63 -0.04 -21.36 20.46
N GLY A 64 1.08 -22.09 20.58
CA GLY A 64 2.35 -21.69 19.97
C GLY A 64 2.37 -21.81 18.43
N GLY A 65 1.69 -22.81 17.88
CA GLY A 65 1.49 -22.97 16.44
C GLY A 65 0.58 -21.87 15.89
N ASP A 66 -0.51 -21.56 16.60
CA ASP A 66 -1.44 -20.49 16.22
C ASP A 66 -0.76 -19.10 16.21
N ALA A 67 0.06 -18.79 17.22
CA ALA A 67 0.84 -17.55 17.28
C ALA A 67 1.91 -17.46 16.18
N ALA A 68 2.53 -18.59 15.81
CA ALA A 68 3.47 -18.65 14.70
C ALA A 68 2.79 -18.43 13.34
N MET A 69 1.58 -18.97 13.15
CA MET A 69 0.75 -18.72 11.96
C MET A 69 0.40 -17.24 11.84
N ASP A 70 -0.11 -16.65 12.91
CA ASP A 70 -0.49 -15.23 12.98
C ASP A 70 0.70 -14.31 12.65
N LYS A 71 1.89 -14.60 13.18
CA LYS A 71 3.12 -13.87 12.80
C LYS A 71 3.54 -14.12 11.35
N GLY A 72 3.40 -15.34 10.84
CA GLY A 72 3.69 -15.69 9.45
C GLY A 72 2.78 -14.97 8.46
N LEU A 73 1.48 -14.94 8.72
CA LEU A 73 0.48 -14.25 7.92
C LEU A 73 0.72 -12.73 7.90
N ARG A 74 0.96 -12.11 9.06
CA ARG A 74 1.33 -10.68 9.13
C ARG A 74 2.59 -10.36 8.32
N THR A 75 3.59 -11.23 8.38
CA THR A 75 4.84 -11.05 7.62
C THR A 75 4.60 -11.15 6.12
N GLN A 76 3.75 -12.10 5.69
CA GLN A 76 3.38 -12.26 4.29
C GLN A 76 2.59 -11.06 3.76
N THR A 77 1.60 -10.58 4.50
CA THR A 77 0.82 -9.38 4.11
C THR A 77 1.72 -8.15 4.04
N SER A 78 2.66 -8.01 4.98
CA SER A 78 3.65 -6.93 4.94
C SER A 78 4.55 -7.03 3.70
N ALA A 79 4.95 -8.25 3.32
CA ALA A 79 5.75 -8.50 2.13
C ALA A 79 4.99 -8.21 0.83
N THR A 80 3.74 -8.66 0.70
CA THR A 80 2.90 -8.38 -0.49
C THR A 80 2.60 -6.89 -0.62
N ASN A 81 2.28 -6.21 0.48
CA ASN A 81 2.06 -4.76 0.47
C ASN A 81 3.33 -3.99 0.09
N SER A 82 4.49 -4.49 0.48
CA SER A 82 5.78 -3.86 0.14
C SER A 82 6.16 -4.10 -1.32
N ALA A 83 5.94 -5.31 -1.84
CA ALA A 83 6.13 -5.62 -3.26
C ALA A 83 5.18 -4.80 -4.15
N GLU A 84 3.91 -4.67 -3.75
CA GLU A 84 2.94 -3.86 -4.49
C GLU A 84 3.29 -2.37 -4.49
N ARG A 85 3.70 -1.82 -3.34
CA ARG A 85 4.24 -0.45 -3.29
C ARG A 85 5.48 -0.29 -4.17
N GLY A 86 6.39 -1.27 -4.16
CA GLY A 86 7.58 -1.27 -5.01
C GLY A 86 7.25 -1.21 -6.51
N ARG A 87 6.23 -1.98 -6.95
CA ARG A 87 5.72 -1.91 -8.33
C ARG A 87 5.14 -0.54 -8.67
N LYS A 88 4.27 0.02 -7.82
CA LYS A 88 3.70 1.35 -8.04
C LYS A 88 4.77 2.44 -8.08
N MET A 89 5.79 2.35 -7.24
CA MET A 89 6.95 3.25 -7.29
C MET A 89 7.70 3.13 -8.62
N ALA A 90 7.91 1.90 -9.12
CA ALA A 90 8.53 1.69 -10.43
C ALA A 90 7.70 2.31 -11.58
N ASP A 91 6.37 2.17 -11.53
CA ASP A 91 5.48 2.75 -12.55
C ASP A 91 5.47 4.30 -12.52
N ILE A 92 5.63 4.91 -11.34
CA ILE A 92 5.84 6.37 -11.22
C ILE A 92 7.17 6.77 -11.86
N VAL A 93 8.25 6.05 -11.55
CA VAL A 93 9.58 6.34 -12.11
C VAL A 93 9.57 6.26 -13.64
N GLU A 94 8.92 5.24 -14.21
CA GLU A 94 8.83 5.07 -15.66
C GLU A 94 7.98 6.15 -16.34
N ARG A 95 6.85 6.56 -15.73
CA ARG A 95 6.05 7.67 -16.24
C ARG A 95 6.83 8.99 -16.19
N ALA A 96 7.51 9.28 -15.08
CA ALA A 96 8.34 10.46 -14.94
C ALA A 96 9.48 10.50 -15.98
N ASP A 97 10.15 9.36 -16.22
CA ASP A 97 11.16 9.26 -17.28
C ASP A 97 10.57 9.49 -18.67
N GLY A 98 9.40 8.91 -18.94
CA GLY A 98 8.64 9.13 -20.17
C GLY A 98 8.31 10.60 -20.43
N GLU A 99 7.86 11.34 -19.42
CA GLU A 99 7.56 12.78 -19.52
C GLU A 99 8.81 13.61 -19.82
N VAL A 100 9.94 13.31 -19.17
CA VAL A 100 11.23 13.96 -19.43
C VAL A 100 11.71 13.66 -20.85
N ALA A 101 11.62 12.40 -21.29
CA ALA A 101 12.03 11.98 -22.62
C ALA A 101 11.18 12.65 -23.71
N ALA A 102 9.85 12.70 -23.53
CA ALA A 102 8.92 13.36 -24.43
C ALA A 102 9.20 14.87 -24.53
N GLY A 103 9.32 15.55 -23.38
CA GLY A 103 9.64 16.98 -23.35
C GLY A 103 10.97 17.32 -24.02
N ARG A 104 12.00 16.49 -23.81
CA ARG A 104 13.29 16.64 -24.48
C ARG A 104 13.17 16.51 -26.00
N GLN A 105 12.39 15.54 -26.48
CA GLN A 105 12.15 15.35 -27.91
C GLN A 105 11.41 16.55 -28.53
N GLU A 106 10.41 17.09 -27.84
CA GLU A 106 9.67 18.27 -28.29
C GLU A 106 10.56 19.51 -28.37
N VAL A 107 11.34 19.82 -27.33
CA VAL A 107 12.29 20.95 -27.34
C VAL A 107 13.35 20.78 -28.43
N ALA A 108 13.83 19.55 -28.66
CA ALA A 108 14.75 19.27 -29.77
C ALA A 108 14.10 19.45 -31.15
N GLY A 109 12.80 19.23 -31.27
CA GLY A 109 12.00 19.53 -32.46
C GLY A 109 11.95 21.04 -32.73
N ILE A 110 11.54 21.82 -31.72
CA ILE A 110 11.47 23.29 -31.77
C ILE A 110 12.83 23.89 -32.17
N LEU A 111 13.92 23.41 -31.57
CA LEU A 111 15.28 23.88 -31.92
C LEU A 111 15.64 23.57 -33.38
N ARG A 112 15.22 22.40 -33.89
CA ARG A 112 15.52 21.98 -35.27
C ARG A 112 14.75 22.82 -36.28
N GLU A 113 13.50 23.11 -36.00
CA GLU A 113 12.66 24.00 -36.80
C GLU A 113 13.28 25.40 -36.86
N PHE A 114 13.62 25.98 -35.71
CA PHE A 114 14.23 27.31 -35.65
C PHE A 114 15.60 27.38 -36.37
N ARG A 115 16.45 26.35 -36.24
CA ARG A 115 17.70 26.26 -37.00
C ARG A 115 17.47 26.19 -38.51
N GLY A 116 16.39 25.54 -38.95
CA GLY A 116 15.97 25.54 -40.35
C GLY A 116 15.62 26.94 -40.85
N GLU A 117 14.92 27.74 -40.03
CA GLU A 117 14.61 29.14 -40.35
C GLU A 117 15.86 30.02 -40.42
N ILE A 118 16.80 29.86 -39.48
CA ILE A 118 18.10 30.55 -39.52
C ILE A 118 18.82 30.23 -40.83
N ALA A 119 18.91 28.95 -41.21
CA ALA A 119 19.59 28.53 -42.43
C ALA A 119 18.92 29.11 -43.69
N ALA A 120 17.58 29.15 -43.73
CA ALA A 120 16.84 29.77 -44.83
C ALA A 120 17.07 31.28 -44.91
N PHE A 121 17.13 31.97 -43.77
CA PHE A 121 17.43 33.39 -43.69
C PHE A 121 18.86 33.71 -44.18
N GLU A 122 19.85 32.91 -43.75
CA GLU A 122 21.25 33.05 -44.19
C GLU A 122 21.39 32.86 -45.71
N ALA A 123 20.70 31.88 -46.29
CA ALA A 123 20.68 31.66 -47.74
C ALA A 123 20.02 32.81 -48.53
N GLY A 124 19.12 33.59 -47.90
CA GLY A 124 18.35 34.67 -48.53
C GLY A 124 19.04 36.04 -48.58
N GLY A 125 20.25 36.18 -48.04
CA GLY A 125 21.07 37.40 -48.16
C GLY A 125 20.87 38.46 -47.06
N MET A 126 20.60 38.05 -45.81
CA MET A 126 20.69 38.83 -44.55
C MET A 126 20.28 40.33 -44.66
N ARG A 127 19.01 40.58 -44.99
CA ARG A 127 18.47 41.95 -45.08
C ARG A 127 18.01 42.45 -43.70
N PRO A 128 18.11 43.77 -43.39
CA PRO A 128 17.72 44.33 -42.09
C PRO A 128 16.29 43.99 -41.65
N ALA A 129 15.32 44.02 -42.57
CA ALA A 129 13.93 43.64 -42.26
C ALA A 129 13.80 42.15 -41.85
N GLY A 130 14.62 41.27 -42.42
CA GLY A 130 14.60 39.85 -42.07
C GLY A 130 15.29 39.54 -40.73
N VAL A 131 16.20 40.39 -40.26
CA VAL A 131 16.77 40.27 -38.91
C VAL A 131 15.69 40.48 -37.85
N THR A 132 14.78 41.46 -38.05
CA THR A 132 13.68 41.72 -37.11
C THR A 132 12.72 40.53 -37.05
N ALA A 133 12.32 40.00 -38.21
CA ALA A 133 11.49 38.80 -38.29
C ALA A 133 12.16 37.57 -37.65
N LEU A 134 13.48 37.41 -37.80
CA LEU A 134 14.22 36.32 -37.18
C LEU A 134 14.24 36.42 -35.65
N VAL A 135 14.37 37.64 -35.10
CA VAL A 135 14.32 37.86 -33.65
C VAL A 135 12.91 37.58 -33.10
N GLU A 136 11.85 38.00 -33.80
CA GLU A 136 10.47 37.67 -33.43
C GLU A 136 10.23 36.16 -33.43
N SER A 137 10.69 35.46 -34.46
CA SER A 137 10.64 33.99 -34.51
C SER A 137 11.44 33.35 -33.36
N ALA A 138 12.63 33.87 -33.03
CA ALA A 138 13.43 33.38 -31.91
C ALA A 138 12.66 33.46 -30.58
N VAL A 139 11.96 34.57 -30.35
CA VAL A 139 11.12 34.77 -29.15
C VAL A 139 9.95 33.78 -29.14
N GLU A 140 9.32 33.54 -30.29
CA GLU A 140 8.21 32.60 -30.40
C GLU A 140 8.64 31.15 -30.11
N HIS A 141 9.72 30.68 -30.75
CA HIS A 141 10.26 29.34 -30.51
C HIS A 141 10.77 29.17 -29.07
N LEU A 142 11.40 30.19 -28.50
CA LEU A 142 11.78 30.17 -27.08
C LEU A 142 10.55 30.07 -26.18
N GLY A 143 9.50 30.83 -26.46
CA GLY A 143 8.24 30.76 -25.73
C GLY A 143 7.58 29.39 -25.83
N GLN A 144 7.63 28.73 -26.99
CA GLN A 144 7.17 27.34 -27.15
C GLN A 144 7.99 26.37 -26.30
N ALA A 145 9.33 26.48 -26.34
CA ALA A 145 10.22 25.62 -25.55
C ALA A 145 9.99 25.79 -24.03
N VAL A 146 9.78 27.02 -23.56
CA VAL A 146 9.48 27.29 -22.14
C VAL A 146 8.15 26.64 -21.72
N ARG A 147 7.10 26.72 -22.55
CA ARG A 147 5.82 26.05 -22.26
C ARG A 147 5.96 24.53 -22.15
N VAL A 148 6.84 23.92 -22.95
CA VAL A 148 7.15 22.49 -22.83
C VAL A 148 7.81 22.19 -21.49
N VAL A 149 8.78 23.00 -21.06
CA VAL A 149 9.43 22.83 -19.76
C VAL A 149 8.45 22.98 -18.59
N GLU A 150 7.57 23.98 -18.63
CA GLU A 150 6.55 24.20 -17.58
C GLU A 150 5.58 23.02 -17.47
N ARG A 151 5.15 22.46 -18.61
CA ARG A 151 4.30 21.27 -18.64
C ARG A 151 5.00 20.06 -18.03
N VAL A 152 6.25 19.81 -18.41
CA VAL A 152 7.05 18.70 -17.87
C VAL A 152 7.27 18.86 -16.36
N GLN A 153 7.57 20.07 -15.89
CA GLN A 153 7.70 20.35 -14.46
C GLN A 153 6.41 20.05 -13.70
N THR A 154 5.26 20.48 -14.24
CA THR A 154 3.95 20.20 -13.64
C THR A 154 3.70 18.69 -13.53
N ALA A 155 3.96 17.93 -14.60
CA ALA A 155 3.82 16.48 -14.58
C ALA A 155 4.75 15.82 -13.55
N LEU A 156 6.02 16.25 -13.46
CA LEU A 156 6.97 15.73 -12.48
C LEU A 156 6.61 16.08 -11.03
N ASP A 157 5.98 17.23 -10.79
CA ASP A 157 5.46 17.60 -9.47
C ASP A 157 4.30 16.69 -9.04
N GLU A 158 3.40 16.34 -9.96
CA GLU A 158 2.33 15.37 -9.74
C GLU A 158 2.90 13.97 -9.42
N GLU A 159 3.87 13.50 -10.20
CA GLU A 159 4.54 12.21 -9.92
C GLU A 159 5.29 12.21 -8.59
N SER A 160 5.93 13.34 -8.25
CA SER A 160 6.61 13.51 -6.96
C SER A 160 5.64 13.49 -5.79
N ALA A 161 4.43 14.05 -5.96
CA ALA A 161 3.37 13.97 -4.96
C ALA A 161 2.88 12.53 -4.78
N ALA A 162 2.63 11.80 -5.88
CA ALA A 162 2.25 10.40 -5.85
C ALA A 162 3.33 9.52 -5.18
N MET A 163 4.61 9.79 -5.44
CA MET A 163 5.71 9.07 -4.80
C MET A 163 5.78 9.32 -3.30
N ARG A 164 5.52 10.55 -2.84
CA ARG A 164 5.47 10.87 -1.40
C ARG A 164 4.34 10.14 -0.70
N GLU A 165 3.18 10.02 -1.33
CA GLU A 165 2.04 9.28 -0.80
C GLU A 165 2.39 7.79 -0.58
N LEU A 166 3.08 7.18 -1.54
CA LEU A 166 3.56 5.79 -1.42
C LEU A 166 4.72 5.60 -0.43
N ALA A 167 5.55 6.64 -0.23
CA ALA A 167 6.72 6.62 0.66
C ALA A 167 6.34 6.83 2.13
N THR A 168 5.15 7.37 2.42
CA THR A 168 4.64 7.45 3.80
C THR A 168 4.56 6.03 4.38
N PRO A 169 5.33 5.72 5.45
CA PRO A 169 5.25 4.40 6.06
C PRO A 169 3.83 4.21 6.55
N ALA A 170 3.22 3.08 6.20
CA ALA A 170 2.01 2.65 6.89
C ALA A 170 2.35 2.66 8.40
N PRO A 171 1.55 3.30 9.28
CA PRO A 171 1.77 3.21 10.71
C PRO A 171 1.86 1.73 11.06
N GLY A 172 3.04 1.33 11.53
CA GLY A 172 3.30 -0.05 11.89
C GLY A 172 2.33 -0.49 12.99
N PRO A 173 2.01 -1.79 13.08
CA PRO A 173 1.27 -2.28 14.24
C PRO A 173 2.06 -1.90 15.48
N VAL A 174 1.41 -1.19 16.40
CA VAL A 174 1.90 -1.05 17.78
C VAL A 174 2.25 -2.44 18.27
N SER A 175 3.54 -2.67 18.55
CA SER A 175 3.98 -3.89 19.21
C SER A 175 3.35 -3.89 20.59
N GLN A 176 2.29 -4.67 20.80
CA GLN A 176 1.93 -5.05 22.16
C GLN A 176 3.03 -5.97 22.68
N ALA A 177 3.95 -5.38 23.44
CA ALA A 177 4.75 -6.13 24.39
C ALA A 177 3.80 -6.74 25.43
N GLY A 178 3.77 -8.06 25.54
CA GLY A 178 3.07 -8.74 26.63
C GLY A 178 2.68 -10.19 26.31
N GLY A 179 3.57 -11.12 26.65
CA GLY A 179 3.27 -12.55 26.61
C GLY A 179 4.52 -13.40 26.79
N ASP A 180 5.02 -13.52 28.03
CA ASP A 180 6.05 -14.47 28.41
C ASP A 180 5.55 -15.91 28.15
N GLY A 181 5.93 -16.45 27.00
CA GLY A 181 5.79 -17.87 26.67
C GLY A 181 7.14 -18.37 26.19
N SER A 182 7.98 -18.84 27.11
CA SER A 182 9.23 -19.52 26.80
C SER A 182 8.95 -20.82 26.04
N ALA A 183 8.94 -20.76 24.71
CA ALA A 183 9.04 -21.94 23.87
C ALA A 183 10.53 -22.14 23.52
N THR A 184 11.16 -23.14 24.13
CA THR A 184 12.49 -23.61 23.74
C THR A 184 12.46 -24.08 22.29
N PRO A 185 13.42 -23.68 21.43
CA PRO A 185 13.47 -24.16 20.06
C PRO A 185 13.86 -25.63 20.03
N VAL A 186 12.99 -26.49 19.50
CA VAL A 186 13.35 -27.85 19.10
C VAL A 186 13.92 -27.77 17.69
N SER A 187 15.20 -28.13 17.54
CA SER A 187 15.88 -28.20 16.24
C SER A 187 15.28 -29.32 15.39
N VAL A 188 14.52 -28.97 14.35
CA VAL A 188 14.12 -29.94 13.31
C VAL A 188 15.14 -29.87 12.18
N ARG A 189 15.84 -30.99 11.97
CA ARG A 189 16.79 -31.21 10.88
C ARG A 189 16.00 -31.31 9.57
N ALA A 190 16.27 -30.42 8.62
CA ALA A 190 15.64 -30.45 7.30
C ALA A 190 16.00 -31.77 6.59
N ALA A 191 14.99 -32.57 6.28
CA ALA A 191 15.10 -33.68 5.34
C ALA A 191 15.24 -33.09 3.93
N GLY A 192 16.23 -33.60 3.18
CA GLY A 192 16.50 -33.20 1.80
C GLY A 192 15.29 -33.45 0.90
N VAL A 193 15.07 -32.51 -0.03
CA VAL A 193 14.12 -32.70 -1.12
C VAL A 193 14.96 -32.96 -2.36
N ASP A 194 14.91 -34.20 -2.84
CA ASP A 194 15.54 -34.63 -4.08
C ASP A 194 14.87 -33.92 -5.27
N SER A 195 15.69 -33.35 -6.14
CA SER A 195 15.28 -32.72 -7.39
C SER A 195 15.59 -33.64 -8.56
N ASP A 196 14.57 -34.30 -9.12
CA ASP A 196 14.63 -34.94 -10.43
C ASP A 196 13.50 -34.41 -11.31
N GLY A 197 13.85 -33.94 -12.52
CA GLY A 197 12.88 -33.50 -13.52
C GLY A 197 13.43 -32.44 -14.48
N ALA A 198 14.19 -32.87 -15.47
CA ALA A 198 14.90 -32.07 -16.45
C ALA A 198 13.99 -31.26 -17.41
N GLY A 199 14.45 -30.06 -17.77
CA GLY A 199 13.99 -29.25 -18.90
C GLY A 199 15.11 -28.32 -19.36
N THR A 200 15.91 -28.81 -20.31
CA THR A 200 17.08 -28.17 -20.96
C THR A 200 16.71 -26.98 -21.85
N VAL A 201 17.47 -25.88 -21.82
CA VAL A 201 18.24 -25.27 -22.95
C VAL A 201 19.26 -24.22 -22.42
N PRO A 202 20.27 -23.74 -23.17
CA PRO A 202 21.66 -24.21 -23.17
C PRO A 202 22.68 -23.26 -22.51
N ARG A 203 23.82 -23.82 -22.10
CA ARG A 203 25.06 -23.06 -21.83
C ARG A 203 25.80 -22.79 -23.14
N THR A 204 26.29 -21.57 -23.29
CA THR A 204 27.53 -21.26 -24.01
C THR A 204 28.56 -20.76 -22.99
N ALA A 205 29.72 -21.41 -22.97
CA ALA A 205 30.96 -20.98 -22.31
C ALA A 205 31.47 -19.68 -22.99
N ASP A 206 32.28 -18.80 -22.37
CA ASP A 206 33.59 -19.00 -21.75
C ASP A 206 33.97 -17.81 -20.84
N GLY A 207 34.90 -18.03 -19.91
CA GLY A 207 35.79 -16.97 -19.41
C GLY A 207 35.90 -16.85 -17.89
N GLY A 208 36.82 -17.61 -17.27
CA GLY A 208 36.98 -17.69 -15.82
C GLY A 208 37.55 -16.46 -15.11
N ALA A 209 37.37 -16.41 -13.80
CA ALA A 209 38.45 -16.28 -12.83
C ALA A 209 37.93 -16.57 -11.40
N GLN A 210 38.74 -17.32 -10.67
CA GLN A 210 38.51 -17.81 -9.31
C GLN A 210 38.76 -16.72 -8.27
N ALA A 211 38.00 -16.71 -7.18
CA ALA A 211 38.52 -16.43 -5.83
C ALA A 211 37.45 -16.80 -4.78
N ALA A 212 37.63 -17.95 -4.14
CA ALA A 212 36.96 -18.28 -2.89
C ALA A 212 37.58 -17.45 -1.76
N THR A 213 36.78 -16.77 -0.95
CA THR A 213 37.20 -16.32 0.38
C THR A 213 36.05 -16.50 1.36
N THR A 214 36.20 -17.52 2.18
CA THR A 214 35.39 -17.79 3.38
C THR A 214 35.67 -16.69 4.41
N VAL A 215 34.65 -15.99 4.89
CA VAL A 215 34.75 -15.22 6.14
C VAL A 215 33.62 -15.65 7.08
N ARG A 216 34.08 -16.18 8.20
CA ARG A 216 33.36 -16.74 9.34
C ARG A 216 33.06 -15.60 10.31
N SER A 217 31.78 -15.30 10.55
CA SER A 217 31.40 -14.31 11.56
C SER A 217 31.51 -14.90 12.96
N GLY A 218 32.56 -14.49 13.66
CA GLY A 218 32.75 -14.71 15.09
C GLY A 218 31.94 -13.71 15.91
N SER A 219 31.33 -14.22 16.96
CA SER A 219 30.72 -13.46 18.05
C SER A 219 31.80 -12.81 18.91
N SER A 220 31.70 -11.48 19.09
CA SER A 220 32.44 -10.75 20.13
C SER A 220 31.47 -9.97 21.00
N ARG A 221 31.66 -10.18 22.31
CA ARG A 221 31.09 -9.43 23.43
C ARG A 221 31.81 -8.08 23.55
N SER A 222 31.11 -7.04 23.98
CA SER A 222 31.73 -5.93 24.71
C SER A 222 30.78 -5.38 25.77
N SER A 223 31.38 -5.09 26.93
CA SER A 223 30.77 -4.72 28.20
C SER A 223 30.44 -3.23 28.33
N ASP A 224 29.47 -2.97 29.22
CA ASP A 224 29.33 -1.86 30.18
C ASP A 224 29.48 -0.38 29.76
N SER A 225 28.44 0.42 30.00
CA SER A 225 28.29 1.23 31.24
C SER A 225 27.20 2.32 31.09
N GLY A 226 26.40 2.56 32.14
CA GLY A 226 25.54 3.75 32.24
C GLY A 226 24.20 3.55 32.97
N ALA A 227 24.25 3.56 34.30
CA ALA A 227 23.13 3.40 35.22
C ALA A 227 22.13 4.57 35.24
N TRP A 228 20.85 4.27 35.49
CA TRP A 228 19.99 5.03 36.42
C TRP A 228 19.02 4.08 37.14
N HIS A 229 19.23 3.92 38.44
CA HIS A 229 18.30 3.29 39.39
C HIS A 229 17.15 4.25 39.76
N ARG A 230 15.93 3.71 39.87
CA ARG A 230 14.94 4.01 40.93
C ARG A 230 13.80 2.99 40.86
N LEU A 231 13.80 1.94 41.69
CA LEU A 231 13.13 1.86 43.00
C LEU A 231 11.70 2.43 43.00
N VAL A 232 10.70 1.56 42.84
CA VAL A 232 9.50 1.56 43.71
C VAL A 232 9.17 0.11 44.06
N THR A 233 9.12 -0.10 45.36
CA THR A 233 8.81 -1.27 46.16
C THR A 233 7.39 -1.79 45.95
N THR A 234 7.25 -3.11 45.83
CA THR A 234 6.07 -3.83 46.32
C THR A 234 5.98 -3.72 47.84
N PRO A 235 4.76 -3.79 48.38
CA PRO A 235 4.57 -4.76 49.46
C PRO A 235 3.35 -5.64 49.23
N ALA A 236 3.51 -6.89 49.66
CA ALA A 236 2.47 -7.88 49.77
C ALA A 236 1.62 -7.67 51.04
N SER A 237 0.33 -8.00 50.89
CA SER A 237 -0.56 -8.70 51.83
C SER A 237 -0.81 -8.15 53.25
N LEU A 238 -2.07 -7.81 53.53
CA LEU A 238 -2.76 -8.18 54.78
C LEU A 238 -4.24 -8.52 54.51
N THR A 239 -4.74 -9.47 55.30
CA THR A 239 -5.97 -10.26 55.15
C THR A 239 -7.15 -9.71 55.97
N SER A 240 -8.38 -9.98 55.49
CA SER A 240 -9.64 -10.27 56.22
C SER A 240 -10.25 -9.16 57.11
N SER A 241 -11.56 -8.82 57.11
CA SER A 241 -12.76 -9.68 57.13
C SER A 241 -14.09 -8.90 57.04
N HIS A 242 -15.17 -9.62 56.67
CA HIS A 242 -16.62 -9.47 56.98
C HIS A 242 -17.58 -8.53 56.22
N SER A 243 -18.30 -9.16 55.26
CA SER A 243 -19.76 -9.23 55.04
C SER A 243 -20.70 -8.03 55.28
N SER A 244 -21.46 -7.67 54.23
CA SER A 244 -22.93 -7.79 54.27
C SER A 244 -23.57 -7.73 52.88
N HIS A 245 -24.11 -8.88 52.47
CA HIS A 245 -25.37 -9.10 51.76
C HIS A 245 -25.93 -7.99 50.84
N ARG A 246 -25.81 -8.20 49.52
CA ARG A 246 -26.92 -7.99 48.57
C ARG A 246 -26.89 -9.06 47.49
N SER A 247 -27.77 -10.04 47.65
CA SER A 247 -28.09 -11.09 46.68
C SER A 247 -29.27 -10.64 45.84
N HIS A 248 -29.04 -10.27 44.57
CA HIS A 248 -29.96 -10.35 43.42
C HIS A 248 -29.00 -10.69 42.26
N GLY A 249 -29.00 -11.87 41.65
CA GLY A 249 -30.14 -12.54 41.05
C GLY A 249 -30.09 -12.27 39.55
N SER A 250 -29.84 -13.33 38.78
CA SER A 250 -30.05 -13.47 37.32
C SER A 250 -28.87 -13.18 36.38
N THR A 251 -28.30 -14.28 35.88
CA THR A 251 -27.90 -14.45 34.48
C THR A 251 -28.87 -13.74 33.52
N PRO A 252 -28.42 -12.94 32.54
CA PRO A 252 -29.26 -12.67 31.38
C PRO A 252 -29.25 -13.92 30.51
N HIS A 253 -30.38 -14.63 30.56
CA HIS A 253 -30.81 -15.52 29.48
C HIS A 253 -30.70 -14.79 28.13
N ALA A 254 -30.33 -15.55 27.10
CA ALA A 254 -30.49 -15.16 25.71
C ALA A 254 -31.88 -14.57 25.50
N GLN A 255 -31.92 -13.30 25.07
CA GLN A 255 -33.15 -12.65 24.70
C GLN A 255 -33.56 -13.23 23.33
N GLU A 256 -34.53 -14.14 23.34
CA GLU A 256 -35.16 -14.67 22.13
C GLU A 256 -35.94 -13.54 21.44
N GLY A 257 -35.26 -12.84 20.52
CA GLY A 257 -35.83 -11.80 19.67
C GLY A 257 -34.71 -10.95 19.05
N GLY A 258 -34.79 -10.68 17.74
CA GLY A 258 -33.82 -9.84 17.05
C GLY A 258 -33.84 -8.38 17.55
N VAL A 259 -32.71 -7.69 17.43
CA VAL A 259 -32.57 -6.27 17.82
C VAL A 259 -32.85 -5.38 16.62
N LYS A 260 -33.81 -4.47 16.76
CA LYS A 260 -34.22 -3.57 15.68
C LYS A 260 -33.17 -2.50 15.36
N VAL A 261 -32.91 -2.31 14.08
CA VAL A 261 -32.04 -1.24 13.53
C VAL A 261 -32.82 -0.51 12.44
N THR A 262 -32.83 0.83 12.51
CA THR A 262 -33.42 1.69 11.47
C THR A 262 -32.36 2.02 10.43
N LEU A 263 -32.66 1.77 9.16
CA LEU A 263 -31.79 2.06 8.03
C LEU A 263 -32.02 3.50 7.52
N PRO A 264 -31.10 4.07 6.71
CA PRO A 264 -31.24 5.43 6.19
C PRO A 264 -32.50 5.68 5.34
N ASP A 265 -33.09 4.64 4.76
CA ASP A 265 -34.34 4.70 4.00
C ASP A 265 -35.61 4.70 4.88
N GLY A 266 -35.45 4.68 6.20
CA GLY A 266 -36.54 4.63 7.18
C GLY A 266 -37.09 3.22 7.45
N SER A 267 -36.60 2.19 6.74
CA SER A 267 -36.96 0.80 7.01
C SER A 267 -36.34 0.30 8.32
N THR A 268 -36.91 -0.76 8.87
CA THR A 268 -36.39 -1.41 10.09
C THR A 268 -36.05 -2.87 9.80
N VAL A 269 -34.87 -3.29 10.23
CA VAL A 269 -34.36 -4.66 10.12
C VAL A 269 -34.07 -5.24 11.51
N GLU A 270 -33.95 -6.55 11.62
CA GLU A 270 -33.63 -7.24 12.87
C GLU A 270 -32.23 -7.87 12.81
N ALA A 271 -31.33 -7.39 13.67
CA ALA A 271 -30.00 -7.96 13.89
C ALA A 271 -30.06 -9.14 14.89
N PRO A 272 -29.13 -10.10 14.83
CA PRO A 272 -29.20 -11.32 15.65
C PRO A 272 -28.95 -11.08 17.14
N ASN A 273 -28.28 -9.98 17.50
CA ASN A 273 -28.00 -9.59 18.88
C ASN A 273 -27.62 -8.11 18.96
N GLN A 274 -27.45 -7.61 20.18
CA GLN A 274 -27.12 -6.20 20.44
C GLN A 274 -25.79 -5.76 19.82
N ARG A 275 -24.76 -6.62 19.83
CA ARG A 275 -23.44 -6.29 19.27
C ARG A 275 -23.50 -6.09 17.76
N ALA A 276 -24.22 -6.97 17.06
CA ALA A 276 -24.46 -6.83 15.63
C ALA A 276 -25.27 -5.56 15.30
N ALA A 277 -26.31 -5.27 16.09
CA ALA A 277 -27.11 -4.06 15.93
C ALA A 277 -26.29 -2.77 16.08
N ASP A 278 -25.45 -2.72 17.12
CA ASP A 278 -24.60 -1.55 17.37
C ASP A 278 -23.51 -1.41 16.32
N ALA A 279 -22.90 -2.50 15.86
CA ALA A 279 -21.95 -2.47 14.76
C ALA A 279 -22.58 -1.88 13.48
N VAL A 280 -23.80 -2.29 13.13
CA VAL A 280 -24.52 -1.71 11.97
C VAL A 280 -24.81 -0.22 12.17
N ARG A 281 -25.29 0.19 13.36
CA ARG A 281 -25.55 1.61 13.66
C ARG A 281 -24.28 2.46 13.55
N ASN A 282 -23.17 1.95 14.08
CA ASN A 282 -21.87 2.62 14.01
C ASN A 282 -21.43 2.75 12.54
N ALA A 283 -21.45 1.67 11.77
CA ALA A 283 -21.05 1.69 10.36
C ALA A 283 -21.92 2.67 9.53
N LEU A 284 -23.23 2.71 9.78
CA LEU A 284 -24.14 3.68 9.14
C LEU A 284 -23.84 5.14 9.53
N SER A 285 -23.42 5.38 10.77
CA SER A 285 -23.03 6.74 11.21
C SER A 285 -21.77 7.27 10.51
N ALA A 286 -20.98 6.39 9.88
CA ALA A 286 -19.78 6.76 9.14
C ALA A 286 -20.03 7.02 7.64
N VAL A 287 -21.26 6.82 7.14
CA VAL A 287 -21.64 7.12 5.75
C VAL A 287 -21.28 8.56 5.39
N GLY A 288 -20.63 8.75 4.24
CA GLY A 288 -20.08 10.04 3.80
C GLY A 288 -18.64 10.31 4.23
N THR A 289 -18.03 9.48 5.09
CA THR A 289 -16.59 9.59 5.39
C THR A 289 -15.77 9.28 4.13
N PRO A 290 -14.79 10.09 3.73
CA PRO A 290 -13.93 9.81 2.57
C PRO A 290 -13.16 8.49 2.70
N TYR A 291 -12.87 7.85 1.56
CA TYR A 291 -11.95 6.72 1.57
C TYR A 291 -10.52 7.20 1.81
N VAL A 292 -9.83 6.61 2.79
CA VAL A 292 -8.38 6.81 2.96
C VAL A 292 -7.75 5.46 3.22
N TRP A 293 -6.82 5.05 2.35
CA TRP A 293 -6.08 3.80 2.53
C TRP A 293 -5.38 3.78 3.90
N GLY A 294 -5.63 2.74 4.71
CA GLY A 294 -5.12 2.65 6.07
C GLY A 294 -5.99 3.36 7.11
N GLY A 295 -7.00 4.13 6.70
CA GLY A 295 -7.83 4.97 7.55
C GLY A 295 -8.69 4.18 8.54
N VAL A 296 -8.80 4.70 9.77
CA VAL A 296 -9.57 4.10 10.89
C VAL A 296 -10.41 5.13 11.65
N THR A 297 -10.58 6.33 11.09
CA THR A 297 -11.21 7.46 11.79
C THR A 297 -12.44 7.97 11.02
N PRO A 298 -13.67 7.75 11.51
CA PRO A 298 -14.88 8.31 10.93
C PRO A 298 -14.82 9.84 10.81
N GLY A 299 -15.40 10.38 9.75
CA GLY A 299 -15.37 11.82 9.45
C GLY A 299 -14.02 12.37 8.94
N VAL A 300 -12.94 11.59 9.00
CA VAL A 300 -11.60 11.97 8.50
C VAL A 300 -11.19 11.06 7.34
N GLY A 301 -11.24 9.75 7.54
CA GLY A 301 -10.81 8.78 6.55
C GLY A 301 -10.92 7.34 7.06
N LEU A 302 -11.56 6.49 6.27
CA LEU A 302 -11.72 5.07 6.54
C LEU A 302 -11.33 4.26 5.30
N ASP A 303 -10.67 3.11 5.50
CA ASP A 303 -10.65 2.06 4.48
C ASP A 303 -11.66 0.95 4.81
N CYS A 304 -11.79 -0.03 3.91
CA CYS A 304 -12.82 -1.07 3.97
C CYS A 304 -12.82 -1.84 5.29
N SER A 305 -11.63 -2.25 5.75
CA SER A 305 -11.46 -3.01 6.98
C SER A 305 -11.36 -2.14 8.22
N GLY A 306 -10.94 -0.89 8.07
CA GLY A 306 -10.99 0.14 9.11
C GLY A 306 -12.42 0.50 9.50
N LEU A 307 -13.33 0.62 8.53
CA LEU A 307 -14.77 0.84 8.77
C LEU A 307 -15.37 -0.27 9.63
N THR A 308 -15.24 -1.52 9.19
CA THR A 308 -15.82 -2.68 9.89
C THR A 308 -15.15 -2.90 11.24
N GLN A 309 -13.83 -2.75 11.33
CA GLN A 309 -13.09 -2.88 12.58
C GLN A 309 -13.54 -1.82 13.59
N TRP A 310 -13.61 -0.55 13.20
CA TRP A 310 -14.05 0.52 14.09
C TRP A 310 -15.49 0.29 14.54
N ALA A 311 -16.40 -0.01 13.62
CA ALA A 311 -17.81 -0.20 13.91
C ALA A 311 -18.06 -1.34 14.92
N TYR A 312 -17.36 -2.46 14.75
CA TYR A 312 -17.42 -3.60 15.66
C TYR A 312 -16.70 -3.35 16.99
N ALA A 313 -15.58 -2.62 16.98
CA ALA A 313 -14.87 -2.27 18.21
C ALA A 313 -15.75 -1.41 19.14
N GLN A 314 -16.50 -0.46 18.58
CA GLN A 314 -17.50 0.32 19.32
C GLN A 314 -18.63 -0.55 19.88
N ALA A 315 -18.92 -1.69 19.25
CA ALA A 315 -19.88 -2.69 19.71
C ALA A 315 -19.26 -3.79 20.61
N GLY A 316 -18.00 -3.63 21.03
CA GLY A 316 -17.30 -4.55 21.93
C GLY A 316 -16.83 -5.86 21.27
N VAL A 317 -16.70 -5.89 19.94
CA VAL A 317 -16.15 -7.02 19.18
C VAL A 317 -14.85 -6.59 18.52
N SER A 318 -13.77 -7.33 18.79
CA SER A 318 -12.48 -7.07 18.15
C SER A 318 -12.40 -7.80 16.82
N LEU A 319 -12.20 -7.04 15.74
CA LEU A 319 -11.90 -7.60 14.43
C LEU A 319 -10.43 -7.38 14.06
N PRO A 320 -9.82 -8.33 13.33
CA PRO A 320 -8.53 -8.13 12.68
C PRO A 320 -8.52 -6.89 11.78
N ARG A 321 -7.33 -6.32 11.59
CA ARG A 321 -7.17 -5.10 10.78
C ARG A 321 -7.35 -5.36 9.30
N LEU A 322 -7.02 -6.54 8.81
CA LEU A 322 -7.02 -6.87 7.38
C LEU A 322 -8.36 -7.46 6.96
N ALA A 323 -8.90 -7.00 5.84
CA ALA A 323 -10.19 -7.43 5.31
C ALA A 323 -10.34 -8.96 5.23
N GLN A 324 -9.33 -9.64 4.69
CA GLN A 324 -9.34 -11.11 4.51
C GLN A 324 -9.37 -11.86 5.84
N GLU A 325 -8.80 -11.28 6.91
CA GLU A 325 -8.72 -11.90 8.23
C GLU A 325 -10.03 -11.74 9.01
N GLN A 326 -10.88 -10.78 8.65
CA GLN A 326 -12.14 -10.54 9.38
C GLN A 326 -13.18 -11.67 9.21
N GLY A 327 -12.95 -12.60 8.28
CA GLY A 327 -13.71 -13.84 8.18
C GLY A 327 -13.09 -15.03 8.93
N TYR A 328 -11.85 -14.92 9.41
CA TYR A 328 -11.14 -16.05 10.02
C TYR A 328 -11.73 -16.42 11.37
N GLY A 329 -11.82 -17.73 11.65
CA GLY A 329 -12.38 -18.25 12.90
C GLY A 329 -13.91 -18.26 12.96
N HIS A 330 -14.60 -17.76 11.92
CA HIS A 330 -16.06 -17.77 11.84
C HIS A 330 -16.56 -18.77 10.78
N PRO A 331 -17.69 -19.46 11.02
CA PRO A 331 -18.30 -20.31 10.00
C PRO A 331 -18.78 -19.45 8.83
N ARG A 332 -18.66 -20.00 7.61
CA ARG A 332 -19.23 -19.37 6.41
C ARG A 332 -20.76 -19.41 6.48
N ILE A 333 -21.37 -18.29 6.14
CA ILE A 333 -22.83 -18.12 6.12
C ILE A 333 -23.35 -18.24 4.68
N GLY A 334 -24.45 -18.96 4.51
CA GLY A 334 -25.14 -19.05 3.21
C GLY A 334 -25.82 -17.73 2.85
N PRO A 335 -25.94 -17.37 1.55
CA PRO A 335 -26.62 -16.13 1.15
C PRO A 335 -28.07 -15.99 1.64
N GLY A 336 -28.75 -17.10 1.92
CA GLY A 336 -30.12 -17.12 2.45
C GLY A 336 -30.23 -16.89 3.97
N ASP A 337 -29.10 -16.98 4.69
CA ASP A 337 -29.03 -16.87 6.16
C ASP A 337 -28.39 -15.55 6.62
N LEU A 338 -28.18 -14.61 5.69
CA LEU A 338 -27.53 -13.34 5.97
C LEU A 338 -28.38 -12.49 6.91
N MET A 339 -27.73 -11.98 7.95
CA MET A 339 -28.34 -11.09 8.93
C MET A 339 -27.54 -9.78 9.04
N PRO A 340 -28.17 -8.67 9.49
CA PRO A 340 -27.45 -7.43 9.76
C PRO A 340 -26.27 -7.66 10.71
N GLY A 341 -25.10 -7.16 10.31
CA GLY A 341 -23.81 -7.38 10.97
C GLY A 341 -22.89 -8.35 10.21
N ASP A 342 -23.41 -9.29 9.43
CA ASP A 342 -22.55 -10.24 8.72
C ASP A 342 -21.56 -9.53 7.78
N LEU A 343 -20.35 -10.08 7.62
CA LEU A 343 -19.31 -9.50 6.77
C LEU A 343 -19.27 -10.23 5.43
N ALA A 344 -19.29 -9.46 4.33
CA ALA A 344 -18.97 -9.93 2.99
C ALA A 344 -17.47 -9.69 2.76
N VAL A 345 -16.70 -10.76 2.52
CA VAL A 345 -15.24 -10.68 2.42
C VAL A 345 -14.76 -11.09 1.03
N TRP A 346 -13.89 -10.28 0.45
CA TRP A 346 -13.12 -10.55 -0.77
C TRP A 346 -11.62 -10.56 -0.46
N ASP A 347 -10.85 -11.08 -1.41
CA ASP A 347 -9.41 -10.93 -1.40
C ASP A 347 -9.02 -9.47 -1.70
N GLY A 348 -8.98 -8.66 -0.65
CA GLY A 348 -8.61 -7.24 -0.67
C GLY A 348 -9.71 -6.28 -0.23
N HIS A 349 -10.92 -6.77 0.09
CA HIS A 349 -12.06 -5.91 0.47
C HIS A 349 -12.98 -6.57 1.48
N VAL A 350 -13.66 -5.76 2.29
CA VAL A 350 -14.69 -6.22 3.22
C VAL A 350 -15.81 -5.18 3.32
N ALA A 351 -17.04 -5.67 3.46
CA ALA A 351 -18.24 -4.86 3.65
C ALA A 351 -19.13 -5.49 4.71
N MET A 352 -19.99 -4.70 5.35
CA MET A 352 -20.92 -5.18 6.38
C MET A 352 -22.34 -5.23 5.83
N VAL A 353 -22.98 -6.39 5.89
CA VAL A 353 -24.40 -6.57 5.59
C VAL A 353 -25.23 -5.79 6.61
N ILE A 354 -26.18 -5.00 6.13
CA ILE A 354 -27.07 -4.19 6.98
C ILE A 354 -28.52 -4.66 6.94
N GLY A 355 -28.84 -5.69 6.14
CA GLY A 355 -30.21 -6.18 5.93
C GLY A 355 -30.82 -5.63 4.63
N ASN A 356 -32.05 -6.05 4.30
CA ASN A 356 -32.78 -5.64 3.09
C ASN A 356 -31.99 -5.80 1.76
N GLY A 357 -31.10 -6.79 1.68
CA GLY A 357 -30.27 -7.00 0.50
C GLY A 357 -29.17 -5.94 0.32
N GLN A 358 -28.85 -5.17 1.37
CA GLN A 358 -27.87 -4.10 1.36
C GLN A 358 -26.65 -4.40 2.23
N LEU A 359 -25.55 -3.74 1.89
CA LEU A 359 -24.34 -3.64 2.69
C LEU A 359 -23.89 -2.18 2.80
N VAL A 360 -23.09 -1.90 3.82
CA VAL A 360 -22.33 -0.66 3.98
C VAL A 360 -20.85 -0.98 3.80
N GLU A 361 -20.14 -0.13 3.06
CA GLU A 361 -18.73 -0.30 2.77
C GLU A 361 -18.01 1.03 2.66
N ALA A 362 -16.70 1.02 2.90
CA ALA A 362 -15.84 2.14 2.52
C ALA A 362 -15.54 2.05 1.02
N GLY A 363 -16.48 2.55 0.21
CA GLY A 363 -16.17 3.11 -1.10
C GLY A 363 -15.56 4.50 -0.93
N ASP A 364 -15.56 5.31 -1.98
CA ASP A 364 -15.19 6.73 -1.87
C ASP A 364 -16.38 7.63 -2.24
N PRO A 365 -17.15 8.14 -1.26
CA PRO A 365 -17.01 7.95 0.19
C PRO A 365 -17.65 6.64 0.71
N VAL A 366 -17.63 6.42 2.04
CA VAL A 366 -18.41 5.36 2.71
C VAL A 366 -19.88 5.46 2.29
N GLN A 367 -20.45 4.35 1.84
CA GLN A 367 -21.76 4.34 1.20
C GLN A 367 -22.51 3.02 1.44
N VAL A 368 -23.82 3.06 1.22
CA VAL A 368 -24.70 1.90 1.22
C VAL A 368 -24.94 1.46 -0.22
N GLY A 369 -24.85 0.15 -0.46
CA GLY A 369 -25.07 -0.45 -1.78
C GLY A 369 -25.70 -1.83 -1.68
N PRO A 370 -26.05 -2.45 -2.83
CA PRO A 370 -26.58 -3.80 -2.85
C PRO A 370 -25.52 -4.82 -2.42
N ILE A 371 -25.96 -5.89 -1.76
CA ILE A 371 -25.13 -7.07 -1.53
C ILE A 371 -24.70 -7.63 -2.90
N ARG A 372 -23.42 -7.96 -2.99
CA ARG A 372 -22.82 -8.55 -4.18
C ARG A 372 -21.77 -9.57 -3.78
N THR A 373 -21.39 -10.41 -4.74
CA THR A 373 -20.24 -11.32 -4.62
C THR A 373 -19.17 -11.02 -5.66
N GLN A 374 -19.47 -10.23 -6.69
CA GLN A 374 -18.51 -9.74 -7.67
C GLN A 374 -17.98 -8.38 -7.24
N ASN A 375 -16.66 -8.17 -7.31
CA ASN A 375 -16.05 -6.89 -6.94
C ASN A 375 -14.74 -6.67 -7.71
N SER A 376 -14.80 -6.03 -8.88
CA SER A 376 -13.63 -5.62 -9.69
C SER A 376 -12.49 -6.64 -9.79
N GLY A 377 -12.81 -7.91 -10.07
CA GLY A 377 -11.82 -8.99 -10.20
C GLY A 377 -11.32 -9.59 -8.88
N MET A 378 -11.73 -9.05 -7.72
CA MET A 378 -11.41 -9.61 -6.41
C MET A 378 -12.17 -10.91 -6.17
N ARG A 379 -11.45 -11.94 -5.73
CA ARG A 379 -12.05 -13.25 -5.40
C ARG A 379 -12.91 -13.15 -4.15
N PHE A 380 -14.18 -13.53 -4.23
CA PHE A 380 -15.05 -13.61 -3.07
C PHE A 380 -14.65 -14.77 -2.16
N LEU A 381 -14.44 -14.47 -0.88
CA LEU A 381 -14.04 -15.44 0.14
C LEU A 381 -15.23 -15.96 0.94
N GLY A 382 -16.35 -15.23 0.98
CA GLY A 382 -17.59 -15.69 1.62
C GLY A 382 -18.22 -14.65 2.55
N PHE A 383 -19.32 -15.06 3.17
CA PHE A 383 -19.97 -14.31 4.25
C PHE A 383 -19.63 -14.91 5.60
N TYR A 384 -19.46 -14.07 6.62
CA TYR A 384 -19.01 -14.49 7.96
C TYR A 384 -19.78 -13.71 9.04
N ARG A 385 -20.05 -14.34 10.18
CA ARG A 385 -20.78 -13.72 11.31
C ARG A 385 -19.85 -13.54 12.52
N PRO A 386 -19.31 -12.33 12.76
CA PRO A 386 -18.41 -12.07 13.89
C PRO A 386 -19.01 -12.28 15.28
N THR A 387 -20.34 -12.28 15.38
CA THR A 387 -21.07 -12.38 16.64
C THR A 387 -21.74 -13.75 16.85
N ALA A 388 -21.38 -14.76 16.04
CA ALA A 388 -21.94 -16.10 16.13
C ALA A 388 -21.38 -16.90 17.31
#